data_AF-A0A447UNQ6-F1
#
_entry.id   AF-A0A447UNQ6-F1
#
_cell.length_a   1.000
_cell.length_b   1.000
_cell.length_c   1.000
_cell.angle_alpha   90.00
_cell.angle_beta   90.00
_cell.angle_gamma   90.00
#
_symmetry.space_group_name_H-M   'P 1'
#
loop_
_entity.id
_entity.type
_entity.pdbx_description
1 polymer ?
#
loop_
_entity_poly.entity_id
_entity_poly.type
_entity_poly.pdbx_seq_one_letter_code
_entity_poly.pdbx_strand_id
1 'polypeptide(L)'
;MQVSRRQFFKICAGGMAGTTAAALGFAPSVALAETRQYKLLRTRETRNTCTYCSVGCGLLMYSLGDGAKNAKASIFHIEGDPDHPVSRGALCPKGPVWWTSFTPKAA
;
A
#
# COMPACT_ATOMS: atom_id res chain seq x y z
N MET A 1 38.77 24.21 18.22
CA MET A 1 38.08 24.48 16.94
C MET A 1 38.44 25.91 16.50
N GLN A 2 39.37 26.10 15.55
CA GLN A 2 39.74 27.44 15.07
C GLN A 2 38.80 27.84 13.92
N VAL A 3 37.72 28.55 14.24
CA VAL A 3 36.80 29.10 13.23
C VAL A 3 37.34 30.46 12.80
N SER A 4 37.77 30.59 11.55
CA SER A 4 38.22 31.89 11.01
C SER A 4 37.03 32.85 10.87
N ARG A 5 37.28 34.17 10.97
CA ARG A 5 36.22 35.21 10.84
C ARG A 5 35.41 35.04 9.55
N ARG A 6 36.04 34.64 8.45
CA ARG A 6 35.37 34.36 7.17
C ARG A 6 34.46 33.13 7.22
N GLN A 7 34.85 32.10 7.97
CA GLN A 7 34.09 30.87 8.14
C GLN A 7 32.88 31.07 9.05
N PHE A 8 33.01 31.93 10.07
CA PHE A 8 31.88 32.38 10.90
C PHE A 8 30.79 33.06 10.07
N PHE A 9 31.15 34.00 9.20
CA PHE A 9 30.18 34.68 8.32
C PHE A 9 29.48 33.72 7.33
N LYS A 10 30.18 32.70 6.80
CA LYS A 10 29.58 31.70 5.91
C LYS A 10 28.54 30.84 6.63
N ILE A 11 28.81 30.45 7.88
CA ILE A 11 27.87 29.67 8.70
C ILE A 11 26.63 30.49 9.03
N CYS A 12 26.80 31.75 9.46
CA CYS A 12 25.68 32.63 9.76
C CYS A 12 24.82 32.92 8.52
N ALA A 13 25.45 33.20 7.37
CA ALA A 13 24.73 33.44 6.11
C ALA A 13 23.97 32.19 5.64
N GLY A 14 24.59 31.02 5.70
CA GLY A 14 23.94 29.75 5.36
C GLY A 14 22.80 29.40 6.32
N GLY A 15 22.98 29.66 7.62
CA GLY A 15 21.96 29.44 8.65
C GLY A 15 20.73 30.34 8.45
N MET A 16 20.94 31.64 8.24
CA MET A 16 19.83 32.57 7.97
C MET A 16 19.12 32.25 6.65
N ALA A 17 19.84 31.91 5.58
CA ALA A 17 19.23 31.53 4.31
C ALA A 17 18.41 30.24 4.45
N GLY A 18 18.93 29.25 5.17
CA GLY A 18 18.23 27.97 5.42
C GLY A 18 16.96 28.15 6.25
N THR A 19 17.01 28.93 7.33
CA THR A 19 15.82 29.18 8.17
C THR A 19 14.77 30.02 7.45
N THR A 20 15.20 31.01 6.65
CA THR A 20 14.27 31.83 5.85
C THR A 20 13.60 31.00 4.76
N ALA A 21 14.34 30.13 4.07
CA ALA A 21 13.77 29.21 3.08
C ALA A 21 12.76 28.24 3.73
N ALA A 22 13.06 27.72 4.92
CA ALA A 22 12.13 26.89 5.67
C ALA A 22 10.87 27.65 6.10
N ALA A 23 11.01 28.88 6.63
CA ALA A 23 9.89 29.71 7.04
C ALA A 23 8.99 30.14 5.88
N LEU A 24 9.55 30.33 4.68
CA LEU A 24 8.83 30.64 3.45
C LEU A 24 8.19 29.40 2.77
N GLY A 25 8.28 28.23 3.38
CA GLY A 25 7.60 27.01 2.90
C GLY A 25 8.36 26.21 1.83
N PHE A 26 9.65 26.49 1.61
CA PHE A 26 10.50 25.65 0.75
C PHE A 26 11.00 24.39 1.46
N ALA A 27 10.79 24.28 2.78
CA ALA A 27 10.94 23.02 3.51
C ALA A 27 9.58 22.32 3.62
N PRO A 28 9.46 21.05 3.23
CA PRO A 28 8.21 20.31 3.38
C PRO A 28 7.87 20.18 4.87
N SER A 29 6.69 20.66 5.27
CA SER A 29 6.17 20.56 6.64
C SER A 29 5.70 19.14 6.98
N VAL A 30 5.43 18.34 5.95
CA VAL A 30 5.06 16.93 6.04
C VAL A 30 6.19 16.09 5.47
N ALA A 31 6.67 15.10 6.22
CA ALA A 31 7.61 14.13 5.69
C ALA A 31 6.96 13.44 4.48
N LEU A 32 7.68 13.34 3.35
CA LEU A 32 7.28 12.55 2.17
C LEU A 32 7.17 11.03 2.44
N ALA A 33 7.15 10.63 3.71
CA ALA A 33 7.01 9.27 4.20
C ALA A 33 5.57 8.96 4.63
N GLU A 34 4.56 9.62 4.06
CA GLU A 34 3.17 9.21 4.25
C GLU A 34 2.98 7.79 3.68
N THR A 35 2.34 6.92 4.47
CA THR A 35 2.02 5.56 4.03
C THR A 35 0.98 5.62 2.91
N ARG A 36 1.13 4.78 1.88
CA ARG A 36 0.08 4.67 0.86
C ARG A 36 -1.24 4.29 1.52
N GLN A 37 -2.31 4.93 1.09
CA GLN A 37 -3.67 4.61 1.51
C GLN A 37 -3.95 3.10 1.30
N TYR A 38 -4.70 2.51 2.23
CA TYR A 38 -4.94 1.08 2.20
C TYR A 38 -5.81 0.71 0.98
N LYS A 39 -5.26 -0.13 0.10
CA LYS A 39 -5.84 -0.40 -1.23
C LYS A 39 -7.22 -1.07 -1.21
N LEU A 40 -7.67 -1.58 -0.06
CA LEU A 40 -8.90 -2.37 0.09
C LEU A 40 -10.06 -1.59 0.72
N LEU A 41 -9.90 -0.29 1.03
CA LEU A 41 -10.92 0.47 1.76
C LEU A 41 -12.28 0.60 1.06
N ARG A 42 -12.30 0.50 -0.27
CA ARG A 42 -13.52 0.62 -1.10
C ARG A 42 -13.68 -0.56 -2.05
N THR A 43 -13.24 -1.74 -1.62
CA THR A 43 -13.39 -2.95 -2.40
C THR A 43 -14.56 -3.77 -1.90
N ARG A 44 -15.13 -4.56 -2.80
CA ARG A 44 -16.10 -5.56 -2.39
C ARG A 44 -15.35 -6.81 -1.98
N GLU A 45 -15.51 -7.16 -0.70
CA GLU A 45 -15.04 -8.42 -0.12
C GLU A 45 -16.00 -9.57 -0.46
N THR A 46 -15.47 -10.73 -0.82
CA THR A 46 -16.25 -11.94 -1.09
C THR A 46 -15.51 -13.15 -0.56
N ARG A 47 -16.18 -13.94 0.29
CA ARG A 47 -15.64 -15.19 0.84
C ARG A 47 -15.72 -16.32 -0.19
N ASN A 48 -14.62 -17.06 -0.34
CA ASN A 48 -14.54 -18.23 -1.23
C ASN A 48 -13.58 -19.29 -0.64
N THR A 49 -13.47 -20.43 -1.28
CA THR A 49 -12.57 -21.52 -0.92
C THR A 49 -11.52 -21.71 -2.01
N CYS A 50 -10.26 -21.95 -1.61
CA CYS A 50 -9.15 -22.19 -2.52
C CYS A 50 -9.36 -23.46 -3.35
N THR A 51 -9.22 -23.35 -4.68
CA THR A 51 -9.49 -24.44 -5.63
C THR A 51 -8.26 -25.23 -6.06
N TYR A 52 -7.11 -25.05 -5.38
CA TYR A 52 -5.87 -25.72 -5.80
C TYR A 52 -5.68 -27.11 -5.22
N CYS A 53 -5.74 -27.23 -3.90
CA CYS A 53 -5.51 -28.49 -3.18
C CYS A 53 -6.68 -28.79 -2.25
N SER A 54 -6.76 -30.04 -1.79
CA SER A 54 -7.83 -30.54 -0.93
C SER A 54 -7.84 -29.99 0.49
N VAL A 55 -6.90 -29.11 0.86
CA VAL A 55 -6.91 -28.43 2.17
C VAL A 55 -8.13 -27.52 2.29
N GLY A 56 -8.59 -26.94 1.16
CA GLY A 56 -9.78 -26.11 1.14
C GLY A 56 -9.65 -24.82 1.97
N CYS A 57 -8.49 -24.15 1.91
CA CYS A 57 -8.27 -22.91 2.65
C CYS A 57 -9.34 -21.85 2.32
N GLY A 58 -9.84 -21.16 3.34
CA GLY A 58 -10.74 -20.02 3.18
C GLY A 58 -10.02 -18.81 2.60
N LEU A 59 -10.69 -18.11 1.70
CA LEU A 59 -10.18 -16.96 0.95
C LEU A 59 -11.10 -15.76 1.12
N LEU A 60 -10.49 -14.59 1.24
CA LEU A 60 -11.12 -13.29 1.06
C LEU A 60 -10.67 -12.71 -0.27
N MET A 61 -11.62 -12.60 -1.20
CA MET A 61 -11.39 -11.99 -2.51
C MET A 61 -11.83 -10.54 -2.48
N TYR A 62 -10.97 -9.67 -3.00
CA TYR A 62 -11.27 -8.25 -3.17
C TYR A 62 -11.43 -7.92 -4.63
N SER A 63 -12.63 -7.43 -4.95
CA SER A 63 -13.00 -6.99 -6.29
C SER A 63 -13.16 -5.48 -6.35
N LEU A 64 -12.78 -4.92 -7.49
CA LEU A 64 -13.06 -3.54 -7.85
C LEU A 64 -14.53 -3.43 -8.26
N GLY A 65 -15.24 -2.48 -7.66
CA GLY A 65 -16.64 -2.18 -7.96
C GLY A 65 -17.59 -2.61 -6.84
N ASP A 66 -18.54 -1.72 -6.52
CA ASP A 66 -19.44 -1.85 -5.37
C ASP A 66 -20.63 -2.79 -5.61
N GLY A 67 -20.53 -3.70 -6.60
CA GLY A 67 -21.63 -4.56 -7.02
C GLY A 67 -22.73 -3.88 -7.84
N ALA A 68 -22.53 -2.62 -8.23
CA ALA A 68 -23.42 -1.93 -9.17
C ALA A 68 -23.40 -2.61 -10.55
N LYS A 69 -24.56 -2.73 -11.20
CA LYS A 69 -24.69 -3.37 -12.52
C LYS A 69 -23.82 -2.71 -13.60
N ASN A 70 -23.48 -1.44 -13.43
CA ASN A 70 -22.66 -0.66 -14.36
C ASN A 70 -21.15 -0.87 -14.17
N ALA A 71 -20.72 -1.50 -13.08
CA ALA A 71 -19.32 -1.76 -12.78
C ALA A 71 -19.04 -3.26 -12.96
N LYS A 72 -18.19 -3.60 -13.93
CA LYS A 72 -17.72 -4.97 -14.11
C LYS A 72 -16.75 -5.31 -12.98
N ALA A 73 -17.11 -6.29 -12.15
CA ALA A 73 -16.24 -6.75 -11.08
C ALA A 73 -14.94 -7.34 -11.64
N SER A 74 -13.80 -6.86 -11.14
CA SER A 74 -12.48 -7.42 -11.43
C SER A 74 -11.74 -7.68 -10.12
N ILE A 75 -11.25 -8.91 -9.94
CA ILE A 75 -10.52 -9.30 -8.74
C ILE A 75 -9.07 -8.85 -8.91
N PHE A 76 -8.51 -8.19 -7.90
CA PHE A 76 -7.12 -7.71 -7.96
C PHE A 76 -6.30 -8.06 -6.71
N HIS A 77 -6.95 -8.55 -5.66
CA HIS A 77 -6.27 -9.01 -4.46
C HIS A 77 -7.03 -10.15 -3.79
N ILE A 78 -6.28 -11.10 -3.24
CA ILE A 78 -6.80 -12.23 -2.49
C ILE A 78 -5.90 -12.45 -1.28
N GLU A 79 -6.52 -12.68 -0.13
CA GLU A 79 -5.87 -13.08 1.11
C GLU A 79 -6.63 -14.23 1.78
N GLY A 80 -6.07 -14.74 2.88
CA GLY A 80 -6.67 -15.85 3.61
C GLY A 80 -7.73 -15.35 4.58
N ASP A 81 -8.80 -16.13 4.73
CA ASP A 81 -9.85 -15.86 5.70
C ASP A 81 -9.38 -16.22 7.13
N PRO A 82 -9.27 -15.24 8.06
CA PRO A 82 -8.83 -15.49 9.43
C PRO A 82 -9.81 -16.37 10.23
N ASP A 83 -11.09 -16.37 9.87
CA ASP A 83 -12.13 -17.13 10.56
C ASP A 83 -12.17 -18.61 10.14
N HIS A 84 -11.43 -18.97 9.08
CA HIS A 84 -11.48 -20.32 8.54
C HIS A 84 -10.74 -21.31 9.47
N PRO A 85 -11.38 -22.40 9.93
CA PRO A 85 -10.84 -23.23 11.02
C PRO A 85 -9.53 -23.95 10.68
N VAL A 86 -9.33 -24.31 9.40
CA VAL A 86 -8.16 -25.06 8.93
C VAL A 86 -6.95 -24.16 8.67
N SER A 87 -7.16 -23.01 8.01
CA SER A 87 -6.09 -22.14 7.53
C SER A 87 -5.84 -20.93 8.42
N ARG A 88 -6.85 -20.44 9.15
CA ARG A 88 -6.76 -19.27 10.04
C ARG A 88 -6.04 -18.08 9.40
N GLY A 89 -6.36 -17.78 8.14
CA GLY A 89 -5.74 -16.71 7.36
C GLY A 89 -4.44 -17.08 6.63
N ALA A 90 -3.86 -18.26 6.86
CA ALA A 90 -2.64 -18.69 6.19
C ALA A 90 -2.91 -19.19 4.76
N LEU A 91 -2.06 -18.76 3.82
CA LEU A 91 -2.08 -19.22 2.43
C LEU A 91 -0.69 -19.64 1.95
N CYS A 92 -0.64 -20.74 1.20
CA CYS A 92 0.54 -21.16 0.45
C CYS A 92 0.75 -20.24 -0.76
N PRO A 93 1.94 -20.21 -1.41
CA PRO A 93 2.21 -19.29 -2.52
C PRO A 93 1.25 -19.45 -3.72
N LYS A 94 0.55 -20.59 -3.84
CA LYS A 94 -0.47 -20.81 -4.86
C LYS A 94 -1.74 -19.97 -4.59
N GLY A 95 -2.14 -19.83 -3.33
CA GLY A 95 -3.39 -19.15 -2.96
C GLY A 95 -3.45 -17.67 -3.39
N PRO A 96 -2.48 -16.82 -3.00
CA PRO A 96 -2.50 -15.39 -3.32
C PRO A 96 -2.34 -15.08 -4.81
N VAL A 97 -1.86 -16.02 -5.63
CA VAL A 97 -1.74 -15.83 -7.09
C VAL A 97 -2.99 -16.28 -7.85
N TRP A 98 -3.97 -16.89 -7.18
CA TRP A 98 -5.18 -17.42 -7.81
C TRP A 98 -5.99 -16.39 -8.60
N TRP A 99 -6.00 -15.12 -8.17
CA TRP A 99 -6.72 -14.05 -8.88
C TRP A 99 -6.24 -13.85 -10.32
N THR A 100 -4.98 -14.18 -10.61
CA THR A 100 -4.42 -14.08 -11.98
C THR A 100 -5.12 -14.98 -12.98
N SER A 101 -5.81 -16.03 -12.51
CA SER A 101 -6.60 -16.93 -13.35
C SER A 101 -7.96 -16.33 -13.77
N PHE A 102 -8.44 -15.28 -13.07
CA PHE A 102 -9.71 -14.60 -13.39
C PHE A 102 -9.51 -13.26 -14.08
N THR A 103 -8.37 -12.61 -13.87
CA THR A 103 -8.07 -11.38 -14.59
C THR A 103 -7.74 -11.70 -16.03
N PRO A 104 -8.42 -11.08 -17.01
CA PRO A 104 -8.03 -11.21 -18.40
C PRO A 104 -6.57 -10.76 -18.52
N LYS A 105 -5.71 -11.65 -18.99
CA LYS A 105 -4.33 -11.31 -19.31
C LYS A 105 -4.41 -10.24 -20.39
N ALA A 106 -3.92 -9.04 -20.10
CA ALA A 106 -3.78 -8.01 -21.13
C ALA A 106 -2.91 -8.64 -22.23
N ALA A 107 -3.52 -8.85 -23.40
CA ALA A 107 -2.84 -9.34 -24.59
C ALA A 107 -1.93 -8.25 -25.14
#